data_AF-A0A972TZS0-F1
#
_entry.id   AF-A0A972TZS0-F1
#
_cell.length_a   1.000
_cell.length_b   1.000
_cell.length_c   1.000
_cell.angle_alpha   90.00
_cell.angle_beta   90.00
_cell.angle_gamma   90.00
#
_symmetry.space_group_name_H-M   'P 1'
#
loop_
_entity.id
_entity.type
_entity.pdbx_description
1 polymer ?
#
loop_
_entity_poly.entity_id
_entity_poly.type
_entity_poly.pdbx_seq_one_letter_code
_entity_poly.pdbx_strand_id
1 'polypeptide(L)'
;MKTYRVKMGFQIVILVLGITQGCSYHNGSPSDHFDGYRFVNKEPDNTFFDHIQWLWEMKTVEWPEWIDDPPQPSPIGHVKADGLRITYINHSTLLIQMDGINILTDPIWSERAGPVSWLGSKRVRAPGVRLDDLPNIDIILLSHD
;
A
#
# COMPACT_ATOMS: atom_id res chain seq x y z
N MET A 1 0.73 -17.16 -35.16
CA MET A 1 1.90 -16.90 -34.29
C MET A 1 2.12 -15.39 -34.25
N LYS A 2 1.55 -14.70 -33.25
CA LYS A 2 1.68 -13.24 -33.11
C LYS A 2 2.70 -12.95 -32.02
N THR A 3 3.88 -12.49 -32.45
CA THR A 3 4.93 -11.97 -31.58
C THR A 3 4.56 -10.56 -31.13
N TYR A 4 4.16 -10.40 -29.86
CA TYR A 4 4.02 -9.08 -29.25
C TYR A 4 5.34 -8.74 -28.57
N ARG A 5 6.19 -8.00 -29.29
CA ARG A 5 7.34 -7.31 -28.71
C ARG A 5 6.80 -6.14 -27.88
N VAL A 6 6.75 -6.28 -26.56
CA VAL A 6 6.56 -5.14 -25.66
C VAL A 6 7.83 -4.30 -25.74
N LYS A 7 7.76 -3.18 -26.47
CA LYS A 7 8.79 -2.14 -26.41
C LYS A 7 8.74 -1.53 -25.01
N MET A 8 9.60 -2.01 -24.12
CA MET A 8 9.87 -1.35 -22.85
C MET A 8 10.68 -0.09 -23.15
N GLY A 9 9.98 0.98 -23.52
CA GLY A 9 10.57 2.31 -23.66
C GLY A 9 11.03 2.77 -22.29
N PHE A 10 12.34 2.87 -22.12
CA PHE A 10 13.00 3.41 -20.94
C PHE A 10 12.69 4.92 -20.86
N GLN A 11 11.53 5.27 -20.30
CA GLN A 11 11.24 6.65 -19.95
C GLN A 11 11.64 6.85 -18.49
N ILE A 12 12.87 7.31 -18.29
CA ILE A 12 13.26 7.99 -17.06
C ILE A 12 12.42 9.27 -17.01
N VAL A 13 11.35 9.23 -16.21
CA VAL A 13 10.67 10.45 -15.76
C VAL A 13 11.22 10.74 -14.37
N ILE A 14 12.21 11.63 -14.30
CA ILE A 14 12.58 12.27 -13.03
C ILE A 14 11.44 13.24 -12.71
N LEU A 15 10.46 12.77 -11.95
CA LEU A 15 9.46 13.63 -11.34
C LEU A 15 10.04 14.10 -9.99
N VAL A 16 10.76 15.22 -10.00
CA VAL A 16 11.08 15.91 -8.73
C VAL A 16 9.79 16.57 -8.24
N LEU A 17 9.00 15.83 -7.47
CA LEU A 17 7.97 16.43 -6.61
C LEU A 17 8.60 16.62 -5.24
N GLY A 18 8.72 17.89 -4.85
CA GLY A 18 9.23 18.28 -3.55
C GLY A 18 8.29 17.80 -2.44
N ILE A 19 8.71 16.75 -1.74
CA ILE A 19 8.14 16.36 -0.46
C ILE A 19 8.94 17.12 0.60
N THR A 20 8.49 18.33 0.92
CA THR A 20 8.98 19.06 2.11
C THR A 20 7.83 19.31 3.07
N GLN A 21 7.04 18.30 3.45
CA GLN A 21 6.18 18.41 4.62
C GLN A 21 6.17 17.08 5.37
N GLY A 22 6.64 17.11 6.62
CA GLY A 22 6.70 15.92 7.46
C GLY A 22 7.62 16.00 8.68
N CYS A 23 7.98 17.17 9.20
CA CYS A 23 8.54 17.26 10.56
C CYS A 23 7.55 18.00 11.45
N SER A 24 6.65 17.25 12.08
CA SER A 24 5.95 17.75 13.26
C SER A 24 6.86 17.44 14.46
N TYR A 25 7.39 18.48 15.10
CA TYR A 25 8.18 18.34 16.31
C TYR A 25 7.27 17.87 17.45
N HIS A 26 7.50 16.65 17.94
CA HIS A 26 6.77 16.13 19.09
C HIS A 26 7.69 16.14 20.30
N ASN A 27 7.26 16.73 21.41
CA ASN A 27 8.03 16.78 22.64
C ASN A 27 7.45 15.73 23.59
N GLY A 28 8.18 14.64 23.80
CA GLY A 28 7.75 13.51 24.65
C GLY A 28 8.93 12.89 25.39
N SER A 29 8.65 12.02 26.34
CA SER A 29 9.71 11.30 27.07
C SER A 29 10.50 10.39 26.11
N PRO A 30 11.85 10.39 26.17
CA PRO A 30 12.65 9.48 25.37
C PRO A 30 12.31 8.01 25.64
N SER A 31 12.42 7.18 24.61
CA SER A 31 12.26 5.72 24.65
C SER A 31 13.25 5.05 23.70
N ASP A 32 13.27 3.72 23.67
CA ASP A 32 14.16 2.90 22.84
C ASP A 32 14.17 3.26 21.34
N HIS A 33 13.11 3.88 20.83
CA HIS A 33 12.94 4.26 19.42
C HIS A 33 12.63 5.76 19.24
N PHE A 34 12.66 6.56 20.31
CA PHE A 34 12.30 7.99 20.27
C PHE A 34 13.26 8.79 21.14
N ASP A 35 13.96 9.77 20.58
CA ASP A 35 14.99 10.55 21.30
C ASP A 35 14.40 11.73 22.10
N GLY A 36 13.08 11.84 22.16
CA GLY A 36 12.36 12.96 22.78
C GLY A 36 11.91 14.02 21.78
N TYR A 37 12.44 13.99 20.56
CA TYR A 37 12.09 14.93 19.48
C TYR A 37 11.66 14.21 18.20
N ARG A 38 12.29 13.07 17.87
CA ARG A 38 12.02 12.27 16.68
C ARG A 38 12.19 10.78 16.94
N PHE A 39 11.56 9.98 16.08
CA PHE A 39 11.81 8.55 16.05
C PHE A 39 13.16 8.28 15.41
N VAL A 40 13.92 7.35 15.99
CA VAL A 40 15.24 6.94 15.52
C VAL A 40 15.14 5.49 15.07
N ASN A 41 15.42 5.25 13.79
CA ASN A 41 15.55 3.89 13.27
C ASN A 41 16.85 3.28 13.81
N LYS A 42 16.79 2.04 14.32
CA LYS A 42 17.98 1.35 14.85
C LYS A 42 18.86 0.81 13.73
N GLU A 43 18.25 0.49 12.59
CA GLU A 43 18.95 0.06 11.38
C GLU A 43 19.43 1.29 10.60
N PRO A 44 20.63 1.25 10.02
CA PRO A 44 21.13 2.32 9.18
C PRO A 44 20.24 2.47 7.93
N ASP A 45 19.97 3.71 7.54
CA ASP A 45 19.30 3.99 6.28
C ASP A 45 20.19 3.59 5.10
N ASN A 46 19.55 3.19 4.00
CA ASN A 46 20.25 2.83 2.77
C ASN A 46 21.01 4.04 2.21
N THR A 47 22.25 3.81 1.76
CA THR A 47 23.05 4.84 1.10
C THR A 47 22.65 4.99 -0.37
N PHE A 48 23.08 6.08 -0.99
CA PHE A 48 22.91 6.29 -2.43
C PHE A 48 23.46 5.12 -3.28
N PHE A 49 24.61 4.56 -2.89
CA PHE A 49 25.22 3.45 -3.62
C PHE A 49 24.42 2.15 -3.48
N ASP A 50 23.80 1.92 -2.33
CA ASP A 50 22.92 0.75 -2.11
C ASP A 50 21.72 0.79 -3.06
N HIS A 51 21.17 1.97 -3.33
CA HIS A 51 20.10 2.13 -4.31
C HIS A 51 20.56 1.85 -5.74
N ILE A 52 21.75 2.33 -6.14
CA ILE A 52 22.32 2.05 -7.46
C ILE A 52 22.59 0.55 -7.63
N GLN A 53 23.19 -0.08 -6.62
CA GLN A 53 23.43 -1.51 -6.62
C GLN A 53 22.12 -2.29 -6.73
N TRP A 54 21.09 -1.91 -5.96
CA TRP A 54 19.77 -2.52 -6.04
C TRP A 54 19.13 -2.39 -7.44
N LEU A 55 19.26 -1.22 -8.08
CA LEU A 55 18.78 -1.02 -9.46
C LEU A 55 19.48 -1.95 -10.46
N TRP A 56 20.77 -2.22 -10.27
CA TRP A 56 21.52 -3.14 -11.13
C TRP A 56 21.23 -4.62 -10.84
N GLU A 57 20.98 -4.97 -9.58
CA GLU A 57 20.72 -6.34 -9.15
C GLU A 57 19.24 -6.73 -9.28
N MET A 58 18.35 -5.77 -9.51
CA MET A 58 16.91 -5.99 -9.57
C MET A 58 16.56 -6.98 -10.69
N LYS A 59 16.15 -8.18 -10.28
CA LYS A 59 15.58 -9.18 -11.16
C LYS A 59 14.11 -8.84 -11.36
N THR A 60 13.75 -8.47 -12.58
CA THR A 60 12.34 -8.29 -12.94
C THR A 60 11.67 -9.66 -13.00
N VAL A 61 10.50 -9.75 -12.40
CA VAL A 61 9.60 -10.89 -12.58
C VAL A 61 8.60 -10.54 -13.68
N GLU A 62 8.18 -11.53 -14.47
CA GLU A 62 7.08 -11.33 -15.40
C GLU A 62 5.82 -11.00 -14.59
N TRP A 63 5.30 -9.79 -14.83
CA TRP A 63 4.08 -9.34 -14.19
C TRP A 63 2.90 -9.89 -14.97
N PRO A 64 1.99 -10.67 -14.34
CA PRO A 64 0.88 -11.29 -15.06
C PRO A 64 -0.09 -10.22 -15.58
N GLU A 65 -0.81 -10.52 -16.66
CA GLU A 65 -1.85 -9.60 -17.15
C GLU A 65 -3.07 -9.59 -16.22
N TRP A 66 -3.42 -10.76 -15.68
CA TRP A 66 -4.55 -10.96 -14.79
C TRP A 66 -4.40 -12.26 -13.97
N ILE A 67 -4.95 -12.28 -12.76
CA ILE A 67 -5.03 -13.41 -11.84
C ILE A 67 -6.50 -13.50 -11.42
N ASP A 68 -7.11 -14.65 -11.67
CA ASP A 68 -8.46 -14.95 -11.21
C ASP A 68 -8.42 -15.51 -9.79
N ASP A 69 -9.18 -14.87 -8.91
CA ASP A 69 -9.35 -15.32 -7.53
C ASP A 69 -10.68 -16.05 -7.35
N PRO A 70 -10.72 -17.06 -6.46
CA PRO A 70 -11.99 -17.66 -6.08
C PRO A 70 -12.89 -16.61 -5.40
N PRO A 71 -14.22 -16.69 -5.58
CA PRO A 71 -15.16 -15.79 -4.93
C PRO A 71 -14.95 -15.77 -3.41
N GLN A 72 -14.81 -14.57 -2.86
CA GLN A 72 -14.73 -14.39 -1.41
C GLN A 72 -16.12 -14.03 -0.86
N PRO A 73 -16.47 -14.49 0.36
CA PRO A 73 -17.72 -14.08 0.99
C PRO A 73 -17.69 -12.58 1.28
N SER A 74 -18.81 -11.89 1.02
CA SER A 74 -18.96 -10.49 1.41
C SER A 74 -18.68 -10.31 2.90
N PRO A 75 -18.05 -9.20 3.31
CA PRO A 75 -17.88 -8.90 4.71
C PRO A 75 -19.23 -8.83 5.41
N ILE A 76 -19.25 -9.32 6.65
CA ILE A 76 -20.39 -9.07 7.53
C ILE A 76 -20.36 -7.61 7.97
N GLY A 77 -21.51 -7.05 8.34
CA GLY A 77 -21.62 -5.66 8.78
C GLY A 77 -20.67 -5.32 9.92
N HIS A 78 -20.77 -6.02 11.04
CA HIS A 78 -19.86 -5.88 12.18
C HIS A 78 -19.63 -7.25 12.82
N VAL A 79 -18.48 -7.42 13.46
CA VAL A 79 -18.23 -8.55 14.37
C VAL A 79 -18.81 -8.26 15.75
N LYS A 80 -19.05 -9.30 16.54
CA LYS A 80 -19.42 -9.15 17.96
C LYS A 80 -18.29 -8.49 18.75
N ALA A 81 -18.61 -7.98 19.94
CA ALA A 81 -17.69 -7.23 20.80
C ALA A 81 -16.43 -8.00 21.25
N ASP A 82 -16.38 -9.31 21.04
CA ASP A 82 -15.23 -10.19 21.30
C ASP A 82 -14.63 -10.80 20.02
N GLY A 83 -15.19 -10.45 18.86
CA GLY A 83 -14.77 -10.97 17.56
C GLY A 83 -13.68 -10.13 16.92
N LEU A 84 -12.77 -10.79 16.21
CA LEU A 84 -11.81 -10.16 15.30
C LEU A 84 -11.96 -10.79 13.92
N ARG A 85 -12.12 -9.96 12.89
CA ARG A 85 -12.07 -10.40 11.50
C ARG A 85 -11.22 -9.44 10.70
N ILE A 86 -10.32 -10.01 9.89
CA ILE A 86 -9.48 -9.25 8.97
C ILE A 86 -9.76 -9.76 7.57
N THR A 87 -10.13 -8.86 6.67
CA THR A 87 -10.35 -9.16 5.26
C THR A 87 -9.28 -8.45 4.44
N TYR A 88 -8.50 -9.23 3.69
CA TYR A 88 -7.53 -8.69 2.74
C TYR A 88 -8.25 -8.25 1.46
N ILE A 89 -8.18 -6.95 1.13
CA ILE A 89 -8.82 -6.42 -0.07
C ILE A 89 -7.84 -6.38 -1.23
N ASN A 90 -6.61 -5.87 -1.02
CA ASN A 90 -5.44 -5.93 -1.92
C ASN A 90 -4.38 -4.91 -1.44
N HIS A 91 -3.15 -4.98 -1.94
CA HIS A 91 -2.05 -4.05 -1.57
C HIS A 91 -1.87 -3.99 -0.04
N SER A 92 -2.03 -2.80 0.54
CA SER A 92 -2.04 -2.50 1.97
C SER A 92 -3.46 -2.20 2.48
N THR A 93 -4.50 -2.45 1.67
CA THR A 93 -5.90 -2.28 2.06
C THR A 93 -6.42 -3.51 2.80
N LEU A 94 -6.70 -3.31 4.08
CA LEU A 94 -7.32 -4.28 4.97
C LEU A 94 -8.62 -3.69 5.52
N LEU A 95 -9.65 -4.53 5.59
CA LEU A 95 -10.82 -4.28 6.41
C LEU A 95 -10.65 -5.05 7.72
N ILE A 96 -10.43 -4.32 8.81
CA ILE A 96 -10.27 -4.86 10.16
C ILE A 96 -11.57 -4.59 10.91
N GLN A 97 -12.19 -5.65 11.41
CA GLN A 97 -13.42 -5.59 12.19
C GLN A 97 -13.14 -6.12 13.59
N MET A 98 -13.36 -5.29 14.61
CA MET A 98 -13.16 -5.66 16.01
C MET A 98 -14.05 -4.79 16.89
N ASP A 99 -14.46 -5.29 18.07
CA ASP A 99 -15.20 -4.51 19.08
C ASP A 99 -16.43 -3.76 18.52
N GLY A 100 -17.08 -4.31 17.49
CA GLY A 100 -18.22 -3.68 16.82
C GLY A 100 -17.88 -2.53 15.87
N ILE A 101 -16.61 -2.22 15.64
CA ILE A 101 -16.15 -1.19 14.68
C ILE A 101 -15.50 -1.78 13.44
N ASN A 102 -15.56 -1.04 12.33
CA ASN A 102 -14.93 -1.35 11.06
C ASN A 102 -13.85 -0.30 10.73
N ILE A 103 -12.62 -0.77 10.59
CA ILE A 103 -11.43 0.02 10.29
C ILE A 103 -10.93 -0.35 8.89
N LEU A 104 -10.68 0.64 8.05
CA LEU A 104 -10.14 0.46 6.70
C LEU A 104 -8.74 1.07 6.60
N THR A 105 -7.76 0.31 6.14
CA THR A 105 -6.38 0.79 5.95
C THR A 105 -6.13 1.16 4.49
N ASP A 106 -5.34 2.22 4.23
CA ASP A 106 -4.78 2.62 2.94
C ASP A 106 -5.67 2.26 1.72
N PRO A 107 -6.87 2.86 1.59
CA PRO A 107 -7.90 2.39 0.66
C PRO A 107 -7.49 2.60 -0.79
N ILE A 108 -7.28 1.51 -1.54
CA ILE A 108 -7.01 1.56 -2.99
C ILE A 108 -7.93 0.63 -3.79
N TRP A 109 -8.86 1.25 -4.53
CA TRP A 109 -9.73 0.57 -5.51
C TRP A 109 -9.40 0.92 -6.96
N SER A 110 -8.45 1.82 -7.20
CA SER A 110 -8.05 2.19 -8.55
C SER A 110 -7.44 1.02 -9.32
N GLU A 111 -7.51 1.11 -10.65
CA GLU A 111 -6.86 0.19 -11.59
C GLU A 111 -5.32 0.31 -11.56
N ARG A 112 -4.79 1.43 -11.09
CA ARG A 112 -3.35 1.68 -10.98
C ARG A 112 -2.99 2.31 -9.64
N ALA A 113 -1.91 1.83 -9.04
CA ALA A 113 -1.25 2.46 -7.91
C ALA A 113 -0.15 3.38 -8.45
N GLY A 114 -0.37 4.70 -8.35
CA GLY A 114 0.57 5.71 -8.84
C GLY A 114 0.01 7.12 -8.75
N PRO A 115 0.84 8.14 -9.02
CA PRO A 115 0.48 9.55 -8.83
C PRO A 115 -0.59 10.04 -9.81
N VAL A 116 -0.82 9.32 -10.92
CA VAL A 116 -1.81 9.63 -11.95
C VAL A 116 -2.38 8.34 -12.53
N SER A 117 -3.60 8.38 -13.06
CA SER A 117 -4.37 7.21 -13.50
C SER A 117 -3.75 6.38 -14.64
N TRP A 118 -2.75 6.91 -15.35
CA TRP A 118 -2.05 6.25 -16.46
C TRP A 118 -0.63 5.78 -16.11
N LEU A 119 -0.08 6.20 -14.96
CA LEU A 119 1.27 5.88 -14.52
C LEU A 119 1.23 5.04 -13.25
N GLY A 120 2.15 4.09 -13.12
CA GLY A 120 2.25 3.22 -11.96
C GLY A 120 1.73 1.81 -12.19
N SER A 121 1.84 0.97 -11.17
CA SER A 121 1.59 -0.47 -11.24
C SER A 121 0.12 -0.76 -11.49
N LYS A 122 -0.18 -1.47 -12.59
CA LYS A 122 -1.53 -1.89 -12.91
C LYS A 122 -1.95 -3.04 -11.98
N ARG A 123 -3.17 -2.94 -11.47
CA ARG A 123 -3.86 -4.03 -10.78
C ARG A 123 -4.03 -5.21 -11.74
N VAL A 124 -3.79 -6.40 -11.22
CA VAL A 124 -3.87 -7.66 -11.98
C VAL A 124 -4.92 -8.62 -11.42
N ARG A 125 -5.73 -8.18 -10.47
CA ARG A 125 -6.75 -9.00 -9.82
C ARG A 125 -7.81 -8.12 -9.20
N ALA A 126 -9.05 -8.61 -9.14
CA ALA A 126 -10.17 -7.87 -8.56
C ALA A 126 -9.90 -7.52 -7.09
N PRO A 127 -10.44 -6.41 -6.55
CA PRO A 127 -10.43 -6.17 -5.12
C PRO A 127 -11.17 -7.31 -4.39
N GLY A 128 -10.61 -7.78 -3.28
CA GLY A 128 -11.19 -8.85 -2.47
C GLY A 128 -12.58 -8.51 -1.92
N VAL A 129 -12.90 -7.22 -1.85
CA VAL A 129 -14.24 -6.68 -1.59
C VAL A 129 -14.49 -5.52 -2.55
N ARG A 130 -15.63 -5.52 -3.24
CA ARG A 130 -16.02 -4.38 -4.08
C ARG A 130 -16.30 -3.18 -3.19
N LEU A 131 -16.04 -1.97 -3.70
CA LEU A 131 -16.28 -0.75 -2.95
C LEU A 131 -17.74 -0.65 -2.46
N ASP A 132 -18.69 -1.04 -3.31
CA ASP A 132 -20.13 -1.04 -3.03
C ASP A 132 -20.56 -2.10 -1.99
N ASP A 133 -19.72 -3.12 -1.76
CA ASP A 133 -19.99 -4.22 -0.83
C ASP A 133 -19.33 -3.99 0.54
N LEU A 134 -18.69 -2.83 0.75
CA LEU A 134 -18.12 -2.48 2.04
C LEU A 134 -19.24 -2.28 3.09
N PRO A 135 -19.03 -2.76 4.33
CA PRO A 135 -19.88 -2.34 5.42
C PRO A 135 -19.62 -0.86 5.75
N ASN A 136 -20.44 -0.29 6.63
CA ASN A 136 -20.19 1.06 7.14
C ASN A 136 -18.79 1.11 7.78
N ILE A 137 -17.95 2.03 7.31
CA ILE A 137 -16.59 2.21 7.81
C ILE A 137 -16.61 3.30 8.88
N ASP A 138 -16.14 2.95 10.07
CA ASP A 138 -16.07 3.87 11.22
C ASP A 138 -14.75 4.66 11.22
N ILE A 139 -13.66 4.02 10.80
CA ILE A 139 -12.30 4.59 10.83
C ILE A 139 -11.57 4.28 9.53
N ILE A 140 -10.89 5.27 8.97
CA ILE A 140 -9.92 5.10 7.89
C ILE A 140 -8.52 5.42 8.42
N LEU A 141 -7.58 4.51 8.24
CA LEU A 141 -6.17 4.68 8.60
C LEU A 141 -5.34 4.88 7.33
N LEU A 142 -4.65 6.01 7.26
CA LEU A 142 -3.71 6.33 6.20
C LEU A 142 -2.29 6.28 6.77
N SER A 143 -1.44 5.44 6.20
CA SER A 143 -0.06 5.27 6.64
C SER A 143 0.86 6.39 6.14
N HIS A 144 0.62 6.87 4.92
CA HIS A 144 1.38 7.93 4.25
C HIS A 144 0.58 8.51 3.07
N ASP A 145 1.13 9.58 2.47
CA ASP A 145 0.64 10.25 1.27
C ASP A 145 1.53 9.99 0.04
#